data_AF-A0A3M1YU44-F1
#
_entry.id   AF-A0A3M1YU44-F1
#
_cell.length_a   1.000
_cell.length_b   1.000
_cell.length_c   1.000
_cell.angle_alpha   90.00
_cell.angle_beta   90.00
_cell.angle_gamma   90.00
#
_symmetry.space_group_name_H-M   'P 1'
#
loop_
_entity.id
_entity.type
_entity.pdbx_description
1 polymer ?
#
loop_
_entity_poly.entity_id
_entity_poly.type
_entity_poly.pdbx_seq_one_letter_code
_entity_poly.pdbx_strand_id
1 'polypeptide(L)'
;MVVHVPPTPDEDEEVRVIVAAIDSYGNIAPDYKGKVKLSVPVKTKGLPQEYNFSAADKGVKIFKVRFLQPAVFVITAIDTLHSEINGTSNLIVTDGSFGPEKIFFGDIHTHSQLSDGRLPPKQKAQEVSLHRGCDFWALTDHCHDLTEKRIKRLNKVLEEFNIPSEFVTIPAYEWTSSMGQKPAKRKQYGHRNVYFTKNISRVFDAVEPAGDTPEKLKKVLEKEYGEVCIINHFHCGDPVFLPDVDDAVEVSGWAGDFCREFCGVENDIGGKYSLQQVFEKSIPIGVVAGSDHGTEAYYAGLPAELTGVYSNKLERSHIFDSIKKHKTFATTGTKTLL
;
A
#
# COMPACT_ATOMS: atom_id res chain seq x y z
N MET A 1 -11.57 17.80 1.33
CA MET A 1 -12.19 16.47 1.53
C MET A 1 -11.50 15.46 0.64
N VAL A 2 -11.60 14.19 0.99
CA VAL A 2 -11.20 13.07 0.12
C VAL A 2 -12.41 12.17 -0.15
N VAL A 3 -12.47 11.65 -1.37
CA VAL A 3 -13.49 10.68 -1.80
C VAL A 3 -12.77 9.48 -2.39
N HIS A 4 -13.02 8.28 -1.88
CA HIS A 4 -12.40 7.05 -2.37
C HIS A 4 -13.44 6.03 -2.79
N VAL A 5 -13.22 5.44 -3.97
CA VAL A 5 -14.10 4.42 -4.55
C VAL A 5 -13.22 3.33 -5.19
N PRO A 6 -13.57 2.04 -5.07
CA PRO A 6 -12.96 1.00 -5.90
C PRO A 6 -13.02 1.41 -7.40
N PRO A 7 -11.91 1.39 -8.13
CA PRO A 7 -11.84 2.03 -9.45
C PRO A 7 -12.59 1.29 -10.56
N THR A 8 -12.68 -0.03 -10.49
CA THR A 8 -13.25 -0.88 -11.54
C THR A 8 -14.32 -1.82 -10.98
N PRO A 9 -15.41 -1.29 -10.40
CA PRO A 9 -16.49 -2.14 -9.90
C PRO A 9 -17.29 -2.71 -11.08
N ASP A 10 -17.80 -3.94 -10.93
CA ASP A 10 -18.74 -4.51 -11.89
C ASP A 10 -20.06 -3.73 -11.87
N GLU A 11 -20.83 -3.79 -12.96
CA GLU A 11 -22.17 -3.20 -12.99
C GLU A 11 -23.06 -3.82 -11.91
N ASP A 12 -23.78 -2.98 -11.16
CA ASP A 12 -24.59 -3.39 -10.00
C ASP A 12 -23.79 -4.17 -8.92
N GLU A 13 -22.47 -4.03 -8.87
CA GLU A 13 -21.69 -4.42 -7.70
C GLU A 13 -21.95 -3.41 -6.56
N GLU A 14 -22.14 -3.92 -5.33
CA GLU A 14 -22.16 -3.04 -4.16
C GLU A 14 -20.72 -2.74 -3.74
N VAL A 15 -20.35 -1.46 -3.81
CA VAL A 15 -19.03 -0.99 -3.39
C VAL A 15 -19.12 0.11 -2.33
N ARG A 16 -18.02 0.27 -1.60
CA ARG A 16 -17.86 1.35 -0.62
C ARG A 16 -17.49 2.66 -1.32
N VAL A 17 -18.17 3.74 -0.96
CA VAL A 17 -17.77 5.11 -1.25
C VAL A 17 -17.41 5.77 0.07
N ILE A 18 -16.13 6.07 0.27
CA ILE A 18 -15.61 6.70 1.48
C ILE A 18 -15.54 8.20 1.22
N VAL A 19 -16.17 9.01 2.08
CA VAL A 19 -16.09 10.47 2.07
C VAL A 19 -15.52 10.90 3.41
N ALA A 20 -14.35 11.54 3.41
CA ALA A 20 -13.71 12.03 4.62
C ALA A 20 -13.41 13.53 4.56
N ALA A 21 -13.73 14.22 5.65
CA ALA A 21 -13.29 15.57 5.91
C ALA A 21 -11.86 15.53 6.44
N ILE A 22 -10.99 16.35 5.83
CA ILE A 22 -9.58 16.45 6.19
C ILE A 22 -9.24 17.89 6.53
N ASP A 23 -8.35 18.10 7.50
CA ASP A 23 -7.81 19.40 7.88
C ASP A 23 -6.71 19.85 6.91
N SER A 24 -6.18 21.06 7.13
CA SER A 24 -5.10 21.64 6.32
C SER A 24 -3.75 20.90 6.41
N TYR A 25 -3.63 19.96 7.35
CA TYR A 25 -2.44 19.14 7.56
C TYR A 25 -2.61 17.73 6.99
N GLY A 26 -3.76 17.45 6.35
CA GLY A 26 -4.07 16.13 5.80
C GLY A 26 -4.48 15.11 6.86
N ASN A 27 -4.96 15.52 8.04
CA ASN A 27 -5.55 14.59 9.00
C ASN A 27 -7.06 14.54 8.85
N ILE A 28 -7.69 13.41 9.16
CA ILE A 28 -9.15 13.35 9.32
C ILE A 28 -9.58 14.38 10.37
N ALA A 29 -10.59 15.18 10.06
CA ALA A 29 -11.19 16.16 10.97
C ALA A 29 -12.38 15.52 11.73
N PRO A 30 -12.17 14.94 12.93
CA PRO A 30 -13.18 14.10 13.60
C PRO A 30 -14.40 14.87 14.11
N ASP A 31 -14.29 16.19 14.22
CA ASP A 31 -15.33 17.11 14.69
C ASP A 31 -16.15 17.74 13.56
N TYR A 32 -15.81 17.45 12.29
CA TYR A 32 -16.56 17.92 11.14
C TYR A 32 -18.02 17.41 11.16
N LYS A 33 -18.96 18.35 11.12
CA LYS A 33 -20.42 18.13 11.14
C LYS A 33 -21.14 18.89 10.03
N GLY A 34 -20.40 19.29 8.99
CA GLY A 34 -20.94 20.02 7.86
C GLY A 34 -21.89 19.18 7.03
N LYS A 35 -22.68 19.87 6.21
CA LYS A 35 -23.52 19.23 5.19
C LYS A 35 -22.77 19.21 3.88
N VAL A 36 -22.67 18.04 3.27
CA VAL A 36 -22.06 17.85 1.96
C VAL A 36 -23.10 17.57 0.89
N LYS A 37 -22.91 18.14 -0.29
CA LYS A 37 -23.57 17.74 -1.53
C LYS A 37 -22.69 16.71 -2.24
N LEU A 38 -23.28 15.58 -2.63
CA LEU A 38 -22.63 14.50 -3.37
C LEU A 38 -23.17 14.49 -4.80
N SER A 39 -22.28 14.54 -5.79
CA SER A 39 -22.65 14.55 -7.21
C SER A 39 -22.00 13.40 -7.95
N VAL A 40 -22.80 12.72 -8.78
CA VAL A 40 -22.38 11.59 -9.61
C VAL A 40 -23.18 11.67 -10.94
N PRO A 41 -22.55 11.51 -12.11
CA PRO A 41 -23.22 11.69 -13.40
C PRO A 41 -23.97 10.42 -13.89
N VAL A 42 -24.11 9.41 -13.03
CA VAL A 42 -24.79 8.15 -13.33
C VAL A 42 -25.87 7.84 -12.32
N LYS A 43 -26.82 6.99 -12.71
CA LYS A 43 -27.85 6.47 -11.79
C LYS A 43 -27.20 5.57 -10.74
N THR A 44 -27.49 5.83 -9.47
CA THR A 44 -26.98 5.05 -8.34
C THR A 44 -28.08 4.60 -7.39
N LYS A 45 -27.78 3.58 -6.58
CA LYS A 45 -28.55 3.20 -5.38
C LYS A 45 -27.63 3.30 -4.17
N GLY A 46 -28.09 3.96 -3.10
CA GLY A 46 -27.37 4.04 -1.82
C GLY A 46 -26.48 5.28 -1.62
N LEU A 47 -26.25 6.09 -2.66
CA LEU A 47 -25.58 7.39 -2.53
C LEU A 47 -26.62 8.52 -2.46
N PRO A 48 -26.76 9.24 -1.32
CA PRO A 48 -27.68 10.36 -1.22
C PRO A 48 -27.13 11.59 -1.96
N GLN A 49 -28.00 12.52 -2.38
CA GLN A 49 -27.57 13.79 -2.99
C GLN A 49 -26.95 14.77 -1.98
N GLU A 50 -27.37 14.68 -0.72
CA GLU A 50 -26.82 15.44 0.39
C GLU A 50 -26.65 14.55 1.62
N TYR A 51 -25.65 14.84 2.45
CA TYR A 51 -25.44 14.16 3.72
C TYR A 51 -25.00 15.13 4.81
N ASN A 52 -25.64 15.06 5.99
CA ASN A 52 -25.22 15.82 7.17
C ASN A 52 -24.28 14.96 8.01
N PHE A 53 -23.03 15.37 8.16
CA PHE A 53 -22.10 14.70 9.06
C PHE A 53 -22.53 14.89 10.51
N SER A 54 -22.36 13.82 11.29
CA SER A 54 -22.64 13.79 12.72
C SER A 54 -21.38 13.50 13.53
N ALA A 55 -21.44 13.71 14.84
CA ALA A 55 -20.34 13.33 15.74
C ALA A 55 -20.01 11.82 15.68
N ALA A 56 -20.98 10.98 15.30
CA ALA A 56 -20.78 9.54 15.17
C ALA A 56 -19.93 9.16 13.95
N ASP A 57 -19.93 10.00 12.90
CA ASP A 57 -19.15 9.77 11.69
C ASP A 57 -17.65 10.03 11.93
N LYS A 58 -17.28 10.80 12.96
CA LYS A 58 -15.87 11.14 13.27
C LYS A 58 -15.11 11.63 12.03
N GLY A 59 -15.74 12.48 11.24
CA GLY A 59 -15.16 13.04 10.01
C GLY A 59 -15.15 12.10 8.80
N VAL A 60 -15.61 10.84 8.92
CA VAL A 60 -15.62 9.86 7.82
C VAL A 60 -17.00 9.24 7.65
N LYS A 61 -17.54 9.26 6.43
CA LYS A 61 -18.75 8.54 6.07
C LYS A 61 -18.47 7.51 4.99
N ILE A 62 -18.90 6.28 5.23
CA ILE A 62 -18.86 5.20 4.24
C ILE A 62 -20.29 4.93 3.76
N PHE A 63 -20.50 5.03 2.45
CA PHE A 63 -21.75 4.65 1.79
C PHE A 63 -21.57 3.32 1.07
N LYS A 64 -22.62 2.49 1.07
CA LYS A 64 -22.71 1.29 0.23
C LYS A 64 -23.49 1.66 -1.02
N VAL A 65 -22.85 1.62 -2.18
CA VAL A 65 -23.35 2.19 -3.43
C VAL A 65 -23.32 1.14 -4.53
N ARG A 66 -24.38 1.13 -5.36
CA ARG A 66 -24.42 0.40 -6.62
C ARG A 66 -24.51 1.39 -7.77
N PHE A 67 -23.66 1.22 -8.78
CA PHE A 67 -23.71 1.98 -10.02
C PHE A 67 -24.54 1.21 -11.05
N LEU A 68 -25.57 1.85 -11.58
CA LEU A 68 -26.60 1.20 -12.40
C LEU A 68 -26.54 1.61 -13.88
N GLN A 69 -25.39 2.14 -14.29
CA GLN A 69 -25.18 2.62 -15.65
C GLN A 69 -23.69 2.49 -16.00
N PRO A 70 -23.35 1.74 -17.05
CA PRO A 70 -22.02 1.70 -17.66
C PRO A 70 -21.52 3.11 -18.02
N ALA A 71 -20.42 3.53 -17.39
CA ALA A 71 -19.74 4.79 -17.71
C ALA A 71 -18.31 4.85 -17.12
N VAL A 72 -17.58 5.88 -17.54
CA VAL A 72 -16.36 6.38 -16.92
C VAL A 72 -16.67 7.73 -16.25
N PHE A 73 -16.48 7.85 -14.94
CA PHE A 73 -16.87 9.04 -14.20
C PHE A 73 -16.09 9.23 -12.88
N VAL A 74 -16.38 10.34 -12.21
CA VAL A 74 -15.93 10.64 -10.84
C VAL A 74 -17.12 11.05 -9.98
N ILE A 75 -16.96 10.96 -8.67
CA ILE A 75 -17.88 11.49 -7.66
C ILE A 75 -17.25 12.74 -7.06
N THR A 76 -18.04 13.80 -6.86
CA THR A 76 -17.61 14.98 -6.12
C THR A 76 -18.38 15.12 -4.81
N ALA A 77 -17.69 15.60 -3.78
CA ALA A 77 -18.25 15.99 -2.50
C ALA A 77 -17.89 17.45 -2.23
N ILE A 78 -18.89 18.29 -1.92
CA ILE A 78 -18.70 19.73 -1.68
C ILE A 78 -19.52 20.11 -0.46
N ASP A 79 -18.89 20.74 0.55
CA ASP A 79 -19.63 21.33 1.66
C ASP A 79 -20.56 22.45 1.16
N THR A 80 -21.80 22.46 1.67
CA THR A 80 -22.86 23.37 1.20
C THR A 80 -22.70 24.81 1.68
N LEU A 81 -21.91 25.07 2.71
CA LEU A 81 -21.61 26.40 3.24
C LEU A 81 -20.19 26.85 2.89
N HIS A 82 -19.25 25.91 2.81
CA HIS A 82 -17.82 26.15 2.63
C HIS A 82 -17.29 25.42 1.39
N SER A 83 -17.51 25.98 0.19
CA SER A 83 -17.15 25.32 -1.07
C SER A 83 -15.66 24.95 -1.21
N GLU A 84 -14.77 25.60 -0.45
CA GLU A 84 -13.36 25.27 -0.32
C GLU A 84 -13.13 23.88 0.31
N ILE A 85 -14.09 23.39 1.10
CA ILE A 85 -14.11 22.03 1.64
C ILE A 85 -14.78 21.13 0.59
N ASN A 86 -13.99 20.72 -0.41
CA ASN A 86 -14.44 19.83 -1.48
C ASN A 86 -13.46 18.68 -1.74
N GLY A 87 -13.88 17.69 -2.53
CA GLY A 87 -13.07 16.56 -2.96
C GLY A 87 -13.65 15.88 -4.19
N THR A 88 -12.79 15.26 -4.99
CA THR A 88 -13.14 14.45 -6.16
C THR A 88 -12.56 13.05 -5.99
N SER A 89 -13.31 12.03 -6.40
CA SER A 89 -12.84 10.64 -6.34
C SER A 89 -11.76 10.34 -7.37
N ASN A 90 -11.13 9.17 -7.22
CA ASN A 90 -10.44 8.52 -8.34
C ASN A 90 -11.41 8.26 -9.51
N LEU A 91 -10.84 7.98 -10.69
CA LEU A 91 -11.60 7.56 -11.86
C LEU A 91 -12.30 6.24 -11.57
N ILE A 92 -13.58 6.15 -11.93
CA ILE A 92 -14.43 4.97 -11.78
C ILE A 92 -14.80 4.51 -13.18
N VAL A 93 -14.55 3.24 -13.49
CA VAL A 93 -14.81 2.61 -14.79
C VAL A 93 -15.75 1.43 -14.57
N THR A 94 -16.97 1.54 -15.08
CA THR A 94 -18.04 0.53 -14.95
C THR A 94 -18.51 0.00 -16.30
N ASP A 95 -17.98 0.52 -17.41
CA ASP A 95 -18.42 0.18 -18.76
C ASP A 95 -17.72 -1.03 -19.37
N GLY A 96 -16.92 -1.74 -18.57
CA GLY A 96 -16.14 -2.89 -19.01
C GLY A 96 -14.96 -2.56 -19.93
N SER A 97 -14.70 -1.28 -20.22
CA SER A 97 -13.57 -0.86 -21.07
C SER A 97 -12.21 -1.22 -20.48
N PHE A 98 -12.14 -1.43 -19.16
CA PHE A 98 -10.94 -1.84 -18.46
C PHE A 98 -10.57 -3.33 -18.66
N GLY A 99 -11.50 -4.14 -19.16
CA GLY A 99 -11.33 -5.59 -19.30
C GLY A 99 -11.79 -6.39 -18.07
N PRO A 100 -11.46 -7.69 -18.00
CA PRO A 100 -12.04 -8.60 -17.02
C PRO A 100 -11.38 -8.58 -15.64
N GLU A 101 -10.18 -8.00 -15.50
CA GLU A 101 -9.48 -7.90 -14.22
C GLU A 101 -9.86 -6.58 -13.51
N LYS A 102 -9.91 -6.61 -12.18
CA LYS A 102 -10.10 -5.40 -11.37
C LYS A 102 -8.74 -4.82 -10.96
N ILE A 103 -8.69 -3.51 -10.73
CA ILE A 103 -7.57 -2.88 -10.05
C ILE A 103 -7.93 -2.64 -8.58
N PHE A 104 -7.00 -3.02 -7.71
CA PHE A 104 -6.98 -2.60 -6.31
C PHE A 104 -5.74 -1.75 -6.04
N PHE A 105 -5.84 -0.80 -5.13
CA PHE A 105 -4.71 0.02 -4.71
C PHE A 105 -4.37 -0.23 -3.25
N GLY A 106 -3.08 -0.33 -2.94
CA GLY A 106 -2.64 -0.54 -1.57
C GLY A 106 -1.27 0.01 -1.30
N ASP A 107 -1.03 0.27 -0.02
CA ASP A 107 0.30 0.59 0.47
C ASP A 107 0.91 -0.65 1.12
N ILE A 108 2.02 -1.11 0.55
CA ILE A 108 2.67 -2.36 0.96
C ILE A 108 4.00 -2.14 1.68
N HIS A 109 4.35 -0.90 1.99
CA HIS A 109 5.54 -0.59 2.77
C HIS A 109 5.18 0.50 3.76
N THR A 110 4.98 0.13 5.03
CA THR A 110 4.62 1.08 6.09
C THR A 110 5.15 0.66 7.44
N HIS A 111 5.44 1.64 8.30
CA HIS A 111 5.92 1.42 9.66
C HIS A 111 4.91 1.82 10.74
N SER A 112 5.07 1.25 11.93
CA SER A 112 4.28 1.58 13.11
C SER A 112 5.13 1.64 14.37
N GLN A 113 4.51 1.93 15.51
CA GLN A 113 5.18 1.87 16.82
C GLN A 113 5.63 0.46 17.25
N LEU A 114 5.50 -0.56 16.40
CA LEU A 114 6.15 -1.86 16.66
C LEU A 114 7.63 -1.82 16.31
N SER A 115 8.05 -0.94 15.41
CA SER A 115 9.45 -0.56 15.16
C SER A 115 9.62 0.94 15.40
N ASP A 116 9.94 1.71 14.37
CA ASP A 116 10.30 3.12 14.41
C ASP A 116 9.24 4.05 13.81
N GLY A 117 8.08 3.52 13.42
CA GLY A 117 6.95 4.30 12.96
C GLY A 117 6.18 5.02 14.08
N ARG A 118 5.48 6.10 13.73
CA ARG A 118 4.84 7.01 14.69
C ARG A 118 3.48 6.55 15.20
N LEU A 119 2.68 5.89 14.37
CA LEU A 119 1.31 5.52 14.73
C LEU A 119 1.24 4.11 15.34
N PRO A 120 0.40 3.87 16.36
CA PRO A 120 0.04 2.52 16.76
C PRO A 120 -0.55 1.74 15.56
N PRO A 121 -0.29 0.42 15.43
CA PRO A 121 -0.76 -0.38 14.29
C PRO A 121 -2.25 -0.21 13.93
N LYS A 122 -3.13 -0.13 14.95
CA LYS A 122 -4.57 0.07 14.72
C LYS A 122 -4.90 1.43 14.11
N GLN A 123 -4.22 2.48 14.56
CA GLN A 123 -4.42 3.83 14.02
C GLN A 123 -3.86 3.91 12.61
N LYS A 124 -2.71 3.26 12.34
CA LYS A 124 -2.17 3.15 10.98
C LYS A 124 -3.15 2.41 10.04
N ALA A 125 -3.75 1.30 10.48
CA ALA A 125 -4.77 0.61 9.69
C ALA A 125 -5.98 1.50 9.34
N GLN A 126 -6.44 2.33 10.30
CA GLN A 126 -7.52 3.29 10.08
C GLN A 126 -7.11 4.41 9.11
N GLU A 127 -5.91 4.94 9.26
CA GLU A 127 -5.35 5.96 8.37
C GLU A 127 -5.27 5.43 6.92
N VAL A 128 -4.64 4.27 6.73
CA VAL A 128 -4.47 3.68 5.39
C VAL A 128 -5.82 3.30 4.74
N SER A 129 -6.75 2.73 5.50
CA SER A 129 -8.04 2.28 4.96
C SER A 129 -9.06 3.40 4.74
N LEU A 130 -9.10 4.42 5.60
CA LEU A 130 -10.16 5.44 5.58
C LEU A 130 -9.69 6.78 5.03
N HIS A 131 -8.48 7.21 5.41
CA HIS A 131 -7.94 8.49 4.95
C HIS A 131 -7.36 8.34 3.53
N ARG A 132 -6.52 7.32 3.32
CA ARG A 132 -5.93 7.04 1.99
C ARG A 132 -6.80 6.15 1.12
N GLY A 133 -7.83 5.52 1.70
CA GLY A 133 -8.79 4.71 0.98
C GLY A 133 -8.17 3.48 0.32
N CYS A 134 -7.10 2.91 0.88
CA CYS A 134 -6.48 1.73 0.30
C CYS A 134 -7.41 0.52 0.39
N ASP A 135 -7.35 -0.34 -0.62
CA ASP A 135 -8.05 -1.61 -0.71
C ASP A 135 -7.25 -2.72 -0.03
N PHE A 136 -5.92 -2.65 -0.08
CA PHE A 136 -5.05 -3.53 0.69
C PHE A 136 -3.90 -2.79 1.35
N TRP A 137 -3.29 -3.42 2.34
CA TRP A 137 -2.24 -2.82 3.15
C TRP A 137 -1.28 -3.87 3.72
N ALA A 138 0.01 -3.58 3.75
CA ALA A 138 1.00 -4.35 4.49
C ALA A 138 1.69 -3.48 5.55
N LEU A 139 1.80 -4.02 6.76
CA LEU A 139 2.60 -3.43 7.83
C LEU A 139 3.95 -4.13 7.86
N THR A 140 5.03 -3.38 7.62
CA THR A 140 6.38 -3.91 7.36
C THR A 140 7.38 -3.43 8.41
N ASP A 141 6.97 -3.37 9.69
CA ASP A 141 7.88 -3.02 10.78
C ASP A 141 9.20 -3.82 10.73
N HIS A 142 10.31 -3.17 11.09
CA HIS A 142 11.65 -3.76 10.98
C HIS A 142 11.82 -5.07 11.77
N CYS A 143 12.49 -6.05 11.14
CA CYS A 143 12.68 -7.39 11.69
C CYS A 143 13.37 -7.40 13.07
N HIS A 144 14.36 -6.54 13.28
CA HIS A 144 15.16 -6.46 14.51
C HIS A 144 14.34 -6.01 15.72
N ASP A 145 13.23 -5.33 15.48
CA ASP A 145 12.31 -4.87 16.50
C ASP A 145 11.17 -5.85 16.78
N LEU A 146 10.88 -6.79 15.86
CA LEU A 146 9.74 -7.69 15.95
C LEU A 146 9.97 -8.89 16.88
N THR A 147 10.00 -8.62 18.19
CA THR A 147 9.91 -9.66 19.24
C THR A 147 8.63 -10.51 19.11
N GLU A 148 8.59 -11.71 19.71
CA GLU A 148 7.38 -12.56 19.72
C GLU A 148 6.11 -11.82 20.18
N LYS A 149 6.25 -10.93 21.17
CA LYS A 149 5.13 -10.11 21.68
C LYS A 149 4.65 -9.10 20.63
N ARG A 150 5.58 -8.47 19.90
CA ARG A 150 5.26 -7.53 18.82
C ARG A 150 4.67 -8.25 17.61
N ILE A 151 5.18 -9.43 17.24
CA ILE A 151 4.59 -10.30 16.20
C ILE A 151 3.14 -10.68 16.54
N LYS A 152 2.88 -11.10 17.79
CA LYS A 152 1.50 -11.39 18.24
C LYS A 152 0.58 -10.17 18.12
N ARG A 153 1.09 -8.97 18.42
CA ARG A 153 0.34 -7.72 18.27
C ARG A 153 0.10 -7.35 16.80
N LEU A 154 1.11 -7.52 15.94
CA LEU A 154 1.01 -7.33 14.49
C LEU A 154 -0.08 -8.25 13.93
N ASN A 155 0.06 -9.57 14.11
CA ASN A 155 -0.92 -10.55 13.60
C ASN A 155 -2.34 -10.26 14.10
N LYS A 156 -2.50 -9.89 15.38
CA LYS A 156 -3.82 -9.54 15.93
C LYS A 156 -4.47 -8.36 15.19
N VAL A 157 -3.69 -7.31 14.89
CA VAL A 157 -4.21 -6.13 14.19
C VAL A 157 -4.50 -6.46 12.74
N LEU A 158 -3.62 -7.20 12.06
CA LEU A 158 -3.86 -7.60 10.68
C LEU A 158 -5.14 -8.43 10.56
N GLU A 159 -5.35 -9.42 11.43
CA GLU A 159 -6.58 -10.23 11.42
C GLU A 159 -7.83 -9.43 11.81
N GLU A 160 -7.73 -8.48 12.74
CA GLU A 160 -8.86 -7.60 13.12
C GLU A 160 -9.34 -6.71 11.96
N PHE A 161 -8.41 -6.26 11.10
CA PHE A 161 -8.72 -5.36 10.00
C PHE A 161 -8.82 -6.06 8.63
N ASN A 162 -8.56 -7.37 8.55
CA ASN A 162 -8.68 -8.12 7.30
C ASN A 162 -10.15 -8.44 7.00
N ILE A 163 -10.76 -7.64 6.13
CA ILE A 163 -12.14 -7.80 5.67
C ILE A 163 -12.09 -8.05 4.16
N PRO A 164 -12.08 -9.32 3.71
CA PRO A 164 -12.10 -9.65 2.29
C PRO A 164 -13.21 -8.89 1.54
N SER A 165 -12.93 -8.46 0.31
CA SER A 165 -13.80 -7.60 -0.51
C SER A 165 -13.96 -6.15 -0.05
N GLU A 166 -13.47 -5.78 1.15
CA GLU A 166 -13.52 -4.39 1.63
C GLU A 166 -12.12 -3.81 1.90
N PHE A 167 -11.32 -4.44 2.76
CA PHE A 167 -9.97 -4.01 3.09
C PHE A 167 -9.11 -5.21 3.50
N VAL A 168 -8.08 -5.52 2.72
CA VAL A 168 -7.23 -6.69 2.94
C VAL A 168 -5.92 -6.31 3.59
N THR A 169 -5.57 -6.97 4.69
CA THR A 169 -4.25 -6.81 5.31
C THR A 169 -3.33 -7.94 4.90
N ILE A 170 -2.05 -7.64 4.68
CA ILE A 170 -1.02 -8.60 4.27
C ILE A 170 0.02 -8.67 5.39
N PRO A 171 0.21 -9.82 6.05
CA PRO A 171 1.32 -10.04 6.96
C PRO A 171 2.64 -9.86 6.24
N ALA A 172 3.46 -8.96 6.77
CA ALA A 172 4.77 -8.67 6.22
C ALA A 172 5.73 -8.17 7.32
N TYR A 173 7.00 -8.07 6.98
CA TYR A 173 8.01 -7.36 7.77
C TYR A 173 9.12 -6.86 6.86
N GLU A 174 9.86 -5.84 7.30
CA GLU A 174 11.06 -5.38 6.60
C GLU A 174 12.31 -6.09 7.13
N TRP A 175 12.99 -6.83 6.27
CA TRP A 175 14.31 -7.36 6.50
C TRP A 175 15.36 -6.25 6.32
N THR A 176 15.87 -5.75 7.44
CA THR A 176 16.75 -4.58 7.49
C THR A 176 18.23 -5.00 7.41
N SER A 177 18.81 -4.99 6.20
CA SER A 177 20.22 -5.41 5.99
C SER A 177 21.27 -4.46 6.58
N SER A 178 20.94 -3.18 6.79
CA SER A 178 21.84 -2.19 7.35
C SER A 178 21.23 -1.52 8.57
N MET A 179 21.54 -2.05 9.75
CA MET A 179 21.39 -1.24 10.96
C MET A 179 22.45 -0.15 10.93
N GLY A 180 22.12 1.08 11.34
CA GLY A 180 23.05 2.22 11.46
C GLY A 180 24.31 1.98 12.34
N GLN A 181 24.54 0.74 12.77
CA GLN A 181 25.80 0.28 13.31
C GLN A 181 26.68 -0.29 12.19
N LYS A 182 27.75 0.44 11.87
CA LYS A 182 28.95 -0.18 11.31
C LYS A 182 29.32 -1.37 12.18
N PRO A 183 29.45 -2.55 11.57
CA PRO A 183 30.82 -2.96 11.32
C PRO A 183 31.07 -2.94 9.81
N ALA A 184 32.17 -2.29 9.43
CA ALA A 184 32.68 -2.17 8.07
C ALA A 184 33.10 -3.52 7.41
N LYS A 185 32.48 -4.65 7.80
CA LYS A 185 32.87 -6.02 7.42
C LYS A 185 31.74 -6.88 6.86
N ARG A 186 30.46 -6.48 6.98
CA ARG A 186 29.34 -7.21 6.35
C ARG A 186 28.93 -6.50 5.06
N LYS A 187 28.82 -7.27 3.98
CA LYS A 187 28.21 -6.82 2.73
C LYS A 187 26.76 -6.43 3.03
N GLN A 188 26.36 -5.24 2.62
CA GLN A 188 24.98 -4.77 2.73
C GLN A 188 24.26 -5.14 1.43
N TYR A 189 22.99 -5.55 1.52
CA TYR A 189 22.27 -6.11 0.36
C TYR A 189 21.08 -5.25 -0.10
N GLY A 190 20.91 -4.06 0.46
CA GLY A 190 19.60 -3.41 0.43
C GLY A 190 18.65 -4.08 1.43
N HIS A 191 17.64 -3.34 1.86
CA HIS A 191 16.59 -3.91 2.69
C HIS A 191 15.54 -4.60 1.80
N ARG A 192 14.74 -5.50 2.38
CA ARG A 192 13.73 -6.29 1.66
C ARG A 192 12.45 -6.40 2.46
N ASN A 193 11.32 -6.08 1.85
CA ASN A 193 10.02 -6.40 2.43
C ASN A 193 9.65 -7.85 2.12
N VAL A 194 9.26 -8.59 3.15
CA VAL A 194 8.87 -9.99 3.05
C VAL A 194 7.40 -10.13 3.37
N TYR A 195 6.62 -10.68 2.44
CA TYR A 195 5.17 -10.80 2.55
C TYR A 195 4.75 -12.27 2.64
N PHE A 196 3.63 -12.51 3.34
CA PHE A 196 3.10 -13.82 3.64
C PHE A 196 1.59 -13.89 3.35
N THR A 197 1.10 -15.10 3.05
CA THR A 197 -0.35 -15.37 2.95
C THR A 197 -0.98 -15.71 4.31
N LYS A 198 -0.16 -15.96 5.35
CA LYS A 198 -0.57 -16.38 6.69
C LYS A 198 0.16 -15.56 7.76
N ASN A 199 -0.34 -15.65 8.99
CA ASN A 199 0.27 -15.00 10.15
C ASN A 199 1.74 -15.41 10.34
N ILE A 200 2.57 -14.44 10.72
CA ILE A 200 3.99 -14.62 10.96
C ILE A 200 4.18 -15.30 12.32
N SER A 201 4.86 -16.43 12.39
CA SER A 201 5.22 -17.09 13.66
C SER A 201 6.54 -16.55 14.23
N ARG A 202 7.46 -16.15 13.34
CA ARG A 202 8.81 -15.67 13.59
C ARG A 202 9.37 -14.87 12.40
N VAL A 203 10.23 -13.89 12.67
CA VAL A 203 11.03 -13.21 11.64
C VAL A 203 12.48 -13.71 11.65
N PHE A 204 13.17 -13.58 10.53
CA PHE A 204 14.62 -13.82 10.43
C PHE A 204 15.33 -12.48 10.25
N ASP A 205 16.29 -12.19 11.12
CA ASP A 205 17.07 -10.95 11.07
C ASP A 205 18.30 -11.07 10.15
N ALA A 206 18.72 -9.94 9.56
CA ALA A 206 19.95 -9.85 8.78
C ALA A 206 21.23 -10.13 9.57
N VAL A 207 21.20 -10.08 10.90
CA VAL A 207 22.34 -10.46 11.75
C VAL A 207 22.45 -11.98 11.95
N GLU A 208 21.35 -12.71 11.79
CA GLU A 208 21.29 -14.16 12.00
C GLU A 208 21.93 -14.94 10.84
N PRO A 209 22.83 -15.92 11.09
CA PRO A 209 23.49 -16.67 10.02
C PRO A 209 22.55 -17.40 9.04
N ALA A 210 21.31 -17.67 9.46
CA ALA A 210 20.29 -18.32 8.65
C ALA A 210 19.62 -17.38 7.63
N GLY A 211 19.71 -16.06 7.83
CA GLY A 211 19.04 -15.04 7.03
C GLY A 211 19.92 -13.83 6.70
N ASP A 212 21.25 -13.92 6.88
CA ASP A 212 22.19 -12.80 6.71
C ASP A 212 22.59 -12.49 5.26
N THR A 213 21.95 -13.15 4.30
CA THR A 213 22.01 -12.87 2.86
C THR A 213 20.63 -13.11 2.26
N PRO A 214 20.21 -12.40 1.20
CA PRO A 214 18.90 -12.59 0.58
C PRO A 214 18.60 -14.03 0.14
N GLU A 215 19.58 -14.75 -0.39
CA GLU A 215 19.40 -16.14 -0.84
C GLU A 215 19.14 -17.09 0.34
N LYS A 216 19.88 -16.91 1.44
CA LYS A 216 19.64 -17.67 2.68
C LYS A 216 18.30 -17.30 3.31
N LEU A 217 17.96 -16.00 3.32
CA LEU A 217 16.67 -15.49 3.79
C LEU A 217 15.52 -16.17 3.05
N LYS A 218 15.52 -16.14 1.71
CA LYS A 218 14.52 -16.82 0.89
C LYS A 218 14.43 -18.30 1.24
N LYS A 219 15.57 -19.01 1.26
CA LYS A 219 15.62 -20.44 1.56
C LYS A 219 15.06 -20.80 2.95
N VAL A 220 15.39 -20.03 3.98
CA VAL A 220 14.92 -20.31 5.35
C VAL A 220 13.44 -19.96 5.50
N LEU A 221 12.98 -18.87 4.88
CA LEU A 221 11.57 -18.50 4.86
C LEU A 221 10.73 -19.53 4.11
N GLU A 222 11.19 -19.99 2.94
CA GLU A 222 10.47 -20.99 2.15
C GLU A 222 10.33 -22.33 2.88
N LYS A 223 11.36 -22.69 3.66
CA LYS A 223 11.31 -23.88 4.51
C LYS A 223 10.30 -23.74 5.66
N GLU A 224 10.20 -22.55 6.26
CA GLU A 224 9.35 -22.30 7.44
C GLU A 224 7.88 -22.05 7.06
N TYR A 225 7.65 -21.30 5.98
CA TYR A 225 6.33 -20.76 5.62
C TYR A 225 5.77 -21.29 4.30
N GLY A 226 6.58 -22.00 3.50
CA GLY A 226 6.25 -22.28 2.11
C GLY A 226 6.43 -21.01 1.27
N GLU A 227 5.52 -20.75 0.34
CA GLU A 227 5.69 -19.62 -0.56
C GLU A 227 5.67 -18.25 0.15
N VAL A 228 6.70 -17.44 -0.12
CA VAL A 228 6.82 -16.03 0.28
C VAL A 228 6.98 -15.13 -0.93
N CYS A 229 6.73 -13.84 -0.75
CA CYS A 229 7.02 -12.80 -1.73
C CYS A 229 8.06 -11.87 -1.11
N ILE A 230 9.15 -11.61 -1.83
CA ILE A 230 10.25 -10.76 -1.38
C ILE A 230 10.37 -9.59 -2.35
N ILE A 231 10.27 -8.38 -1.82
CA ILE A 231 10.35 -7.14 -2.60
C ILE A 231 11.58 -6.37 -2.14
N ASN A 232 12.41 -6.02 -3.11
CA ASN A 232 13.60 -5.22 -2.86
C ASN A 232 13.22 -3.75 -2.71
N HIS A 233 13.73 -3.09 -1.67
CA HIS A 233 13.62 -1.64 -1.51
C HIS A 233 14.98 -1.01 -1.23
N PHE A 234 15.34 -0.05 -2.06
CA PHE A 234 16.74 0.32 -2.30
C PHE A 234 17.30 1.40 -1.36
N HIS A 235 16.60 1.74 -0.28
CA HIS A 235 16.91 2.91 0.56
C HIS A 235 18.31 2.90 1.20
N CYS A 236 18.81 1.71 1.52
CA CYS A 236 19.86 1.57 2.52
C CYS A 236 20.80 0.41 2.15
N GLY A 237 22.05 0.74 1.82
CA GLY A 237 23.12 -0.22 1.49
C GLY A 237 23.41 -0.34 0.00
N ASP A 238 24.12 -1.39 -0.41
CA ASP A 238 24.41 -1.66 -1.82
C ASP A 238 23.12 -2.15 -2.52
N PRO A 239 22.51 -1.36 -3.43
CA PRO A 239 21.23 -1.68 -4.02
C PRO A 239 21.39 -2.79 -5.08
N VAL A 240 21.34 -4.05 -4.65
CA VAL A 240 21.48 -5.20 -5.57
C VAL A 240 20.14 -5.88 -5.78
N PHE A 241 19.62 -5.77 -7.01
CA PHE A 241 18.53 -6.62 -7.49
C PHE A 241 19.02 -8.05 -7.73
N LEU A 242 18.27 -9.02 -7.20
CA LEU A 242 18.57 -10.44 -7.31
C LEU A 242 17.37 -11.15 -7.96
N PRO A 243 17.40 -11.41 -9.29
CA PRO A 243 16.27 -12.01 -10.01
C PRO A 243 15.78 -13.36 -9.47
N ASP A 244 16.67 -14.14 -8.83
CA ASP A 244 16.32 -15.43 -8.24
C ASP A 244 15.70 -15.30 -6.83
N VAL A 245 15.68 -14.10 -6.26
CA VAL A 245 15.21 -13.82 -4.90
C VAL A 245 14.03 -12.84 -4.90
N ASP A 246 14.19 -11.72 -5.59
CA ASP A 246 13.29 -10.57 -5.55
C ASP A 246 12.16 -10.74 -6.59
N ASP A 247 10.91 -10.87 -6.11
CA ASP A 247 9.71 -11.04 -6.96
C ASP A 247 9.23 -9.70 -7.55
N ALA A 248 9.55 -8.58 -6.88
CA ALA A 248 9.28 -7.25 -7.36
C ALA A 248 10.29 -6.25 -6.82
N VAL A 249 10.28 -5.05 -7.38
CA VAL A 249 11.12 -3.93 -6.99
C VAL A 249 10.25 -2.72 -6.65
N GLU A 250 10.53 -2.11 -5.50
CA GLU A 250 9.95 -0.82 -5.15
C GLU A 250 10.65 0.30 -5.91
N VAL A 251 9.88 1.04 -6.72
CA VAL A 251 10.39 2.11 -7.61
C VAL A 251 10.01 3.51 -7.16
N SER A 252 9.17 3.62 -6.15
CA SER A 252 8.69 4.87 -5.61
C SER A 252 8.36 4.67 -4.13
N GLY A 253 8.76 5.64 -3.31
CA GLY A 253 8.56 5.67 -1.87
C GLY A 253 9.01 7.03 -1.31
N TRP A 254 8.79 7.25 -0.01
CA TRP A 254 9.22 8.47 0.69
C TRP A 254 8.71 9.77 0.04
N ALA A 255 7.44 9.81 -0.38
CA ALA A 255 6.83 10.98 -1.01
C ALA A 255 7.56 11.47 -2.29
N GLY A 256 8.07 10.52 -3.08
CA GLY A 256 8.64 10.72 -4.41
C GLY A 256 10.16 10.84 -4.43
N ASP A 257 10.84 10.73 -3.29
CA ASP A 257 12.30 10.83 -3.23
C ASP A 257 13.00 9.63 -3.89
N PHE A 258 12.40 8.43 -3.84
CA PHE A 258 12.97 7.24 -4.52
C PHE A 258 12.88 7.26 -6.03
N CYS A 259 11.96 8.04 -6.61
CA CYS A 259 11.87 8.18 -8.07
C CYS A 259 13.18 8.72 -8.67
N ARG A 260 14.09 9.28 -7.85
CA ARG A 260 15.36 9.87 -8.29
C ARG A 260 16.50 8.87 -8.46
N GLU A 261 16.48 7.70 -7.82
CA GLU A 261 17.65 6.80 -7.80
C GLU A 261 17.71 5.78 -8.93
N PHE A 262 16.62 5.58 -9.69
CA PHE A 262 16.67 4.70 -10.87
C PHE A 262 17.32 5.31 -12.11
N CYS A 263 17.67 6.61 -12.07
CA CYS A 263 18.10 7.38 -13.24
C CYS A 263 19.62 7.60 -13.36
N GLY A 264 20.50 6.89 -12.65
CA GLY A 264 21.93 7.02 -12.97
C GLY A 264 22.98 6.64 -11.95
N VAL A 265 22.76 5.64 -11.09
CA VAL A 265 23.88 5.11 -10.31
C VAL A 265 24.64 4.07 -11.13
N GLU A 266 25.61 4.53 -11.92
CA GLU A 266 26.73 3.70 -12.40
C GLU A 266 27.58 3.27 -11.18
N ASN A 267 27.05 2.43 -10.28
CA ASN A 267 27.88 1.90 -9.20
C ASN A 267 28.57 0.62 -9.64
N ASP A 268 29.88 0.78 -9.85
CA ASP A 268 30.98 -0.16 -10.10
C ASP A 268 31.10 -1.34 -9.11
N ILE A 269 30.05 -1.70 -8.37
CA ILE A 269 30.13 -2.64 -7.23
C ILE A 269 29.26 -3.87 -7.48
N GLY A 270 29.60 -4.66 -8.51
CA GLY A 270 29.32 -6.12 -8.58
C GLY A 270 27.89 -6.62 -8.36
N GLY A 271 26.89 -5.74 -8.30
CA GLY A 271 25.46 -6.04 -8.34
C GLY A 271 25.02 -6.06 -9.78
N LYS A 272 24.42 -7.17 -10.22
CA LYS A 272 24.37 -7.47 -11.65
C LYS A 272 23.44 -6.55 -12.46
N TYR A 273 22.43 -5.89 -11.86
CA TYR A 273 21.44 -5.12 -12.61
C TYR A 273 20.84 -3.92 -11.85
N SER A 274 20.91 -2.70 -12.41
CA SER A 274 19.92 -1.63 -12.16
C SER A 274 18.57 -2.00 -12.79
N LEU A 275 17.45 -1.41 -12.39
CA LEU A 275 16.15 -1.72 -13.04
C LEU A 275 16.16 -1.41 -14.54
N GLN A 276 16.89 -0.38 -14.97
CA GLN A 276 17.11 -0.13 -16.39
C GLN A 276 17.81 -1.32 -17.06
N GLN A 277 18.87 -1.87 -16.43
CA GLN A 277 19.55 -3.06 -16.95
C GLN A 277 18.66 -4.32 -16.89
N VAL A 278 17.77 -4.44 -15.91
CA VAL A 278 16.75 -5.51 -15.83
C VAL A 278 15.83 -5.43 -17.06
N PHE A 279 15.32 -4.23 -17.38
CA PHE A 279 14.47 -4.00 -18.55
C PHE A 279 15.23 -4.19 -19.87
N GLU A 280 16.45 -3.68 -20.01
CA GLU A 280 17.33 -3.89 -21.18
C GLU A 280 17.59 -5.39 -21.44
N LYS A 281 17.61 -6.20 -20.37
CA LYS A 281 17.80 -7.65 -20.45
C LYS A 281 16.50 -8.44 -20.55
N SER A 282 15.35 -7.77 -20.66
CA SER A 282 14.03 -8.39 -20.76
C SER A 282 13.75 -9.38 -19.62
N ILE A 283 14.27 -9.12 -18.43
CA ILE A 283 13.97 -9.92 -17.24
C ILE A 283 12.56 -9.50 -16.77
N PRO A 284 11.59 -10.42 -16.72
CA PRO A 284 10.25 -10.09 -16.25
C PRO A 284 10.29 -9.79 -14.75
N ILE A 285 9.75 -8.64 -14.34
CA ILE A 285 9.70 -8.23 -12.95
C ILE A 285 8.48 -7.34 -12.69
N GLY A 286 7.89 -7.46 -11.49
CA GLY A 286 6.88 -6.52 -11.00
C GLY A 286 7.52 -5.23 -10.49
N VAL A 287 6.82 -4.11 -10.68
CA VAL A 287 7.16 -2.84 -10.01
C VAL A 287 6.07 -2.49 -9.03
N VAL A 288 6.48 -1.99 -7.87
CA VAL A 288 5.58 -1.63 -6.76
C VAL A 288 5.98 -0.30 -6.15
N ALA A 289 5.12 0.21 -5.27
CA ALA A 289 5.36 1.43 -4.52
C ALA A 289 4.73 1.32 -3.11
N GLY A 290 5.41 1.88 -2.13
CA GLY A 290 4.91 1.96 -0.77
C GLY A 290 5.44 3.20 -0.08
N SER A 291 4.73 3.67 0.94
CA SER A 291 5.05 4.98 1.50
C SER A 291 6.30 4.97 2.37
N ASP A 292 6.65 3.83 2.96
CA ASP A 292 7.67 3.70 3.98
C ASP A 292 7.41 4.72 5.12
N HIS A 293 8.32 5.64 5.44
CA HIS A 293 8.08 6.75 6.38
C HIS A 293 7.41 7.98 5.76
N GLY A 294 7.10 7.95 4.46
CA GLY A 294 6.50 9.06 3.69
C GLY A 294 5.10 9.49 4.12
N THR A 295 4.43 8.72 5.00
CA THR A 295 3.15 9.13 5.63
C THR A 295 3.31 9.71 7.05
N GLU A 296 4.55 9.85 7.53
CA GLU A 296 4.81 10.38 8.87
C GLU A 296 4.96 11.90 8.84
N ALA A 297 4.70 12.58 9.98
CA ALA A 297 4.59 14.04 10.14
C ALA A 297 5.62 14.97 9.45
N TYR A 298 6.73 14.48 8.90
CA TYR A 298 7.60 15.29 8.04
C TYR A 298 6.99 15.53 6.64
N TYR A 299 6.13 14.61 6.17
CA TYR A 299 5.50 14.60 4.85
C TYR A 299 3.96 14.62 4.91
N ALA A 300 3.38 14.94 6.07
CA ALA A 300 1.94 15.01 6.26
C ALA A 300 1.30 15.97 5.23
N GLY A 301 0.35 15.45 4.44
CA GLY A 301 -0.34 16.19 3.38
C GLY A 301 0.21 15.99 1.97
N LEU A 302 1.33 15.27 1.78
CA LEU A 302 1.78 14.85 0.45
C LEU A 302 1.11 13.53 0.02
N PRO A 303 0.83 13.35 -1.28
CA PRO A 303 0.43 12.04 -1.81
C PRO A 303 1.51 11.01 -1.47
N ALA A 304 1.10 9.92 -0.82
CA ALA A 304 1.98 8.82 -0.47
C ALA A 304 1.76 7.66 -1.42
N GLU A 305 2.83 7.01 -1.82
CA GLU A 305 2.92 6.01 -2.87
C GLU A 305 1.96 4.83 -2.69
N LEU A 306 1.50 4.30 -3.83
CA LEU A 306 0.59 3.17 -3.87
C LEU A 306 1.02 2.17 -4.94
N THR A 307 0.86 0.90 -4.61
CA THR A 307 0.89 -0.19 -5.58
C THR A 307 -0.51 -0.39 -6.14
N GLY A 308 -0.64 -0.34 -7.47
CA GLY A 308 -1.79 -0.87 -8.18
C GLY A 308 -1.60 -2.36 -8.47
N VAL A 309 -2.62 -3.18 -8.20
CA VAL A 309 -2.58 -4.63 -8.42
C VAL A 309 -3.77 -5.04 -9.28
N TYR A 310 -3.51 -5.74 -10.39
CA TYR A 310 -4.56 -6.40 -11.15
C TYR A 310 -4.93 -7.72 -10.49
N SER A 311 -6.18 -7.85 -10.07
CA SER A 311 -6.68 -9.07 -9.42
C SER A 311 -8.17 -9.24 -9.67
N ASN A 312 -8.63 -10.49 -9.74
CA ASN A 312 -10.06 -10.79 -9.85
C ASN A 312 -10.80 -10.60 -8.52
N LYS A 313 -10.08 -10.63 -7.39
CA LYS A 313 -10.67 -10.51 -6.04
C LYS A 313 -9.77 -9.75 -5.08
N LEU A 314 -10.41 -9.04 -4.16
CA LEU A 314 -9.74 -8.43 -3.03
C LEU A 314 -9.66 -9.43 -1.86
N GLU A 315 -8.69 -10.34 -1.96
CA GLU A 315 -8.38 -11.35 -0.94
C GLU A 315 -6.85 -11.48 -0.81
N ARG A 316 -6.35 -11.79 0.39
CA ARG A 316 -4.91 -11.84 0.70
C ARG A 316 -4.10 -12.71 -0.27
N SER A 317 -4.59 -13.92 -0.57
CA SER A 317 -3.92 -14.84 -1.51
C SER A 317 -3.91 -14.32 -2.95
N HIS A 318 -4.99 -13.68 -3.39
CA HIS A 318 -5.05 -13.15 -4.76
C HIS A 318 -4.15 -11.93 -4.95
N ILE A 319 -4.10 -11.02 -3.98
CA ILE A 319 -3.18 -9.88 -4.03
C ILE A 319 -1.72 -10.36 -4.00
N PHE A 320 -1.41 -11.30 -3.11
CA PHE A 320 -0.09 -11.92 -3.03
C PHE A 320 0.32 -12.58 -4.37
N ASP A 321 -0.56 -13.41 -4.95
CA ASP A 321 -0.30 -14.08 -6.22
C ASP A 321 -0.12 -13.09 -7.38
N SER A 322 -0.90 -12.01 -7.41
CA SER A 322 -0.79 -10.99 -8.44
C SER A 322 0.55 -10.24 -8.36
N ILE A 323 1.04 -9.92 -7.16
CA ILE A 323 2.36 -9.32 -6.97
C ILE A 323 3.44 -10.26 -7.51
N LYS A 324 3.42 -11.54 -7.12
CA LYS A 324 4.38 -12.54 -7.61
C LYS A 324 4.33 -12.80 -9.10
N LYS A 325 3.16 -12.62 -9.74
CA LYS A 325 2.97 -12.75 -11.19
C LYS A 325 3.25 -11.44 -11.94
N HIS A 326 3.82 -10.44 -11.27
CA HIS A 326 4.18 -9.14 -11.83
C HIS A 326 2.96 -8.38 -12.39
N LYS A 327 1.77 -8.65 -11.86
CA LYS A 327 0.51 -7.97 -12.22
C LYS A 327 0.36 -6.70 -11.40
N THR A 328 1.37 -5.84 -11.44
CA THR A 328 1.47 -4.66 -10.59
C THR A 328 1.99 -3.45 -11.35
N PHE A 329 1.68 -2.28 -10.82
CA PHE A 329 2.31 -1.03 -11.20
C PHE A 329 2.46 -0.11 -9.99
N ALA A 330 3.34 0.87 -10.11
CA ALA A 330 3.66 1.84 -9.08
C ALA A 330 3.03 3.19 -9.38
N THR A 331 2.54 3.89 -8.36
CA THR A 331 2.08 5.29 -8.49
C THR A 331 2.64 6.15 -7.36
N THR A 332 2.76 7.44 -7.64
CA THR A 332 3.14 8.46 -6.65
C THR A 332 1.95 8.88 -5.77
N GLY A 333 1.04 7.94 -5.46
CA GLY A 333 -0.13 8.13 -4.60
C GLY A 333 -1.44 8.47 -5.32
N THR A 334 -1.42 8.70 -6.64
CA THR A 334 -2.65 8.80 -7.43
C THR A 334 -3.15 7.42 -7.81
N LYS A 335 -4.45 7.17 -7.65
CA LYS A 335 -5.11 5.93 -8.12
C LYS A 335 -5.38 6.03 -9.63
N THR A 336 -4.31 5.94 -10.41
CA THR A 336 -4.32 6.01 -11.88
C THR A 336 -4.59 4.63 -12.47
N LEU A 337 -5.44 4.55 -13.49
CA LEU A 337 -5.67 3.32 -14.24
C LEU A 337 -4.67 3.24 -15.40
N LEU A 338 -3.89 2.16 -15.46
CA LEU A 338 -2.84 1.93 -16.46
C LEU A 338 -3.09 0.65 -17.26
#